data_AF-A0A943JY61-F1
#
_entry.id   AF-A0A943JY61-F1
#
_cell.length_a   1.000
_cell.length_b   1.000
_cell.length_c   1.000
_cell.angle_alpha   90.00
_cell.angle_beta   90.00
_cell.angle_gamma   90.00
#
_symmetry.space_group_name_H-M   'P 1'
#
loop_
_entity.id
_entity.type
_entity.pdbx_description
1 polymer ?
#
loop_
_entity_poly.entity_id
_entity_poly.type
_entity_poly.pdbx_seq_one_letter_code
_entity_poly.pdbx_strand_id
1 'polypeptide(L)' 'EETIVIEGQGDGISKARKIRKEVSPKDRLKAAELLGKRYRLFTDRIEQTVDIRPIVIKGDDELEE' A
#
# COMPACT_ATOMS: atom_id res chain seq x y z
N GLU A 1 -20.28 6.88 5.25
CA GLU A 1 -19.48 7.39 6.38
C GLU A 1 -20.20 8.55 7.04
N GLU A 2 -20.17 8.66 8.38
CA GLU A 2 -20.68 9.84 9.08
C GLU A 2 -19.52 10.84 9.23
N THR A 3 -19.72 12.07 8.76
CA THR A 3 -18.72 13.13 8.85
C THR A 3 -19.34 14.37 9.49
N ILE A 4 -18.55 15.08 10.29
CA ILE A 4 -18.92 16.37 10.85
C ILE A 4 -18.45 17.46 9.88
N VAL A 5 -19.37 18.30 9.46
CA VAL A 5 -19.08 19.51 8.69
C VAL A 5 -19.42 20.75 9.51
N ILE A 6 -18.77 21.86 9.19
CA ILE A 6 -19.07 23.16 9.77
C ILE A 6 -19.93 23.92 8.76
N GLU A 7 -21.16 24.24 9.14
CA GLU A 7 -22.03 25.12 8.36
C GLU A 7 -21.97 26.53 8.95
N GLY A 8 -21.63 27.52 8.11
CA GLY A 8 -21.71 28.93 8.49
C GLY A 8 -23.17 29.37 8.51
N GLN A 9 -23.60 29.97 9.63
CA GLN A 9 -24.99 30.44 9.80
C GLN A 9 -25.14 31.96 9.56
N GLY A 10 -24.05 32.69 9.33
CA GLY A 10 -24.01 34.16 9.31
C GLY A 10 -23.52 34.74 10.63
N ASP A 11 -23.29 36.06 10.67
CA ASP A 11 -22.95 36.83 11.89
C ASP A 11 -21.76 36.32 12.71
N GLY A 12 -20.80 35.68 12.06
CA GLY A 12 -19.64 35.09 12.72
C GLY A 12 -19.93 33.80 13.49
N ILE A 13 -21.14 33.24 13.35
CA ILE A 13 -21.57 32.01 14.03
C ILE A 13 -21.46 30.82 13.07
N SER A 14 -20.87 29.74 13.57
CA SER A 14 -20.75 28.46 12.86
C SER A 14 -21.31 27.33 13.72
N LYS A 15 -21.97 26.35 13.08
CA LYS A 15 -22.53 25.18 13.77
C LYS A 15 -22.00 23.89 13.17
N ALA A 16 -21.64 22.94 14.03
CA ALA A 16 -21.26 21.60 13.61
C ALA A 16 -22.50 20.77 13.26
N ARG A 17 -22.49 20.13 12.09
CA ARG A 17 -23.56 19.25 11.62
C ARG A 17 -23.01 17.90 11.21
N LYS A 18 -23.68 16.84 11.63
CA LYS A 18 -23.41 15.48 11.16
C LYS A 18 -24.11 15.25 9.84
N ILE A 19 -23.37 14.80 8.85
CA ILE A 19 -23.91 14.40 7.55
C ILE A 19 -23.43 13.00 7.20
N ARG A 20 -24.33 12.22 6.57
CA ARG A 20 -24.00 10.91 6.03
C ARG A 20 -23.51 11.10 4.60
N LYS A 21 -22.24 10.78 4.36
CA LYS A 21 -21.63 10.75 3.03
C LYS A 21 -21.51 9.32 2.54
N GLU A 22 -21.38 9.16 1.22
CA GLU A 22 -20.98 7.88 0.64
C GLU A 22 -19.58 7.47 1.10
N VAL A 23 -19.25 6.19 0.93
CA VAL A 23 -17.91 5.68 1.23
C VAL A 23 -16.90 6.40 0.34
N SER A 24 -15.87 6.96 0.97
CA SER A 24 -14.79 7.67 0.30
C SER A 24 -14.22 6.83 -0.86
N PRO A 25 -13.97 7.44 -2.03
CA PRO A 25 -13.31 6.74 -3.14
C PRO A 25 -11.97 6.11 -2.73
N LYS A 26 -11.23 6.75 -1.81
CA LYS A 26 -9.96 6.24 -1.28
C LYS A 26 -10.14 4.91 -0.54
N ASP A 27 -11.15 4.82 0.31
CA ASP A 27 -11.43 3.60 1.08
C ASP A 27 -11.90 2.47 0.16
N ARG A 28 -12.67 2.82 -0.87
CA ARG A 28 -13.12 1.88 -1.90
C ARG A 28 -11.95 1.32 -2.71
N LEU A 29 -11.01 2.17 -3.11
CA LEU A 29 -9.77 1.76 -3.77
C LEU A 29 -8.92 0.87 -2.87
N LYS A 30 -8.80 1.21 -1.58
CA LYS A 30 -8.05 0.40 -0.62
C LYS A 30 -8.69 -0.97 -0.43
N ALA A 31 -10.02 -1.04 -0.34
CA ALA A 31 -10.75 -2.30 -0.27
C ALA A 31 -10.53 -3.16 -1.53
N ALA A 32 -10.59 -2.54 -2.72
CA ALA A 32 -10.31 -3.23 -3.98
C ALA A 32 -8.87 -3.76 -4.06
N GLU A 33 -7.89 -2.98 -3.60
CA GLU A 33 -6.49 -3.40 -3.49
C GLU A 33 -6.33 -4.60 -2.55
N LEU A 34 -6.98 -4.59 -1.38
CA LEU A 34 -6.92 -5.69 -0.43
C LEU A 34 -7.56 -6.98 -0.97
N LEU A 35 -8.69 -6.84 -1.67
CA LEU A 35 -9.33 -7.97 -2.36
C LEU A 35 -8.42 -8.52 -3.46
N GLY A 36 -7.84 -7.66 -4.30
CA GLY A 36 -6.93 -8.10 -5.35
C GLY A 36 -5.67 -8.76 -4.80
N LYS A 37 -5.13 -8.30 -3.67
CA LYS A 37 -4.03 -8.98 -2.95
C LYS A 37 -4.44 -10.36 -2.44
N ARG A 38 -5.62 -10.48 -1.81
CA ARG A 38 -6.16 -11.78 -1.34
C ARG A 38 -6.31 -12.79 -2.48
N TYR A 39 -6.77 -12.34 -3.64
CA TYR A 39 -6.97 -13.19 -4.82
C TYR A 39 -5.75 -13.26 -5.76
N ARG A 40 -4.58 -12.72 -5.34
CA ARG A 40 -3.34 -12.71 -6.13
C ARG A 40 -3.50 -12.11 -7.53
N LEU A 41 -4.36 -11.11 -7.69
CA LEU A 41 -4.60 -10.43 -8.97
C LEU A 41 -3.47 -9.46 -9.36
N PHE A 42 -2.65 -9.04 -8.38
CA PHE A 42 -1.52 -8.15 -8.61
C PHE A 42 -0.22 -8.96 -8.61
N THR A 43 0.60 -8.77 -9.65
CA THR A 43 1.97 -9.29 -9.72
C THR A 43 2.94 -8.13 -9.61
N ASP A 44 3.82 -8.17 -8.61
CA ASP A 44 4.91 -7.21 -8.49
C ASP A 44 6.03 -7.62 -9.46
N ARG A 45 6.27 -6.81 -10.49
CA ARG A 45 7.40 -7.01 -11.39
C ARG A 45 8.64 -6.40 -10.74
N ILE A 46 9.45 -7.24 -10.12
CA ILE A 46 10.74 -6.82 -9.58
C ILE A 46 11.80 -7.10 -10.64
N GLU A 47 12.35 -6.05 -11.24
CA GLU A 47 13.57 -6.17 -12.06
C GLU A 47 14.77 -6.31 -11.13
N GLN A 48 15.17 -7.55 -10.86
CA GLN A 48 16.43 -7.83 -10.16
C GLN A 48 17.55 -7.97 -11.19
N THR A 49 18.43 -6.98 -11.22
CA THR A 49 19.76 -7.11 -11.84
C THR A 49 20.61 -7.96 -10.92
N VAL A 50 20.56 -9.29 -11.09
CA VAL A 50 21.41 -10.20 -10.32
C VAL A 50 22.82 -10.13 -10.91
N ASP A 51 23.72 -9.39 -10.26
CA ASP A 51 25.16 -9.43 -10.54
C ASP A 51 25.70 -10.76 -9.98
N ILE A 52 25.49 -11.86 -10.72
CA ILE A 52 26.02 -13.18 -10.36
C ILE A 52 27.54 -13.13 -10.58
N ARG A 53 28.28 -12.78 -9.53
CA ARG A 53 29.73 -13.00 -9.52
C ARG A 53 29.98 -14.47 -9.15
N PRO A 54 30.62 -15.27 -10.01
CA PRO A 54 30.96 -16.64 -9.66
C PRO A 54 31.91 -16.64 -8.46
N ILE A 55 31.49 -17.28 -7.37
CA ILE A 55 32.33 -17.53 -6.20
C ILE A 55 33.28 -18.66 -6.58
N VAL A 56 34.51 -18.31 -6.98
CA VAL A 56 35.58 -19.28 -7.20
C VAL A 56 36.24 -19.54 -5.85
N ILE A 57 35.92 -20.69 -5.24
CA ILE A 57 36.63 -21.16 -4.05
C ILE A 57 37.98 -21.70 -4.53
N LYS A 58 39.06 -20.94 -4.27
CA LYS A 58 40.43 -21.45 -4.43
C LYS A 58 40.84 -22.10 -3.11
N GLY A 59 41.27 -23.36 -3.17
CA GLY A 59 41.68 -24.15 -2.01
C GLY A 59 41.15 -25.59 -1.97
N ASP A 60 40.36 -26.01 -2.96
CA ASP A 60 39.97 -27.44 -3.09
C ASP A 60 41.20 -28.35 -3.29
N ASP A 61 42.28 -27.80 -3.83
CA ASP A 61 43.55 -28.50 -4.05
C ASP A 61 44.36 -28.76 -2.76
N GLU A 62 43.96 -28.17 -1.61
CA GLU A 62 44.63 -28.37 -0.30
C GLU A 62 43.85 -29.30 0.64
N LEU A 63 42.73 -29.89 0.17
CA LEU A 63 42.05 -30.95 0.89
C LEU A 63 42.81 -32.26 0.61
N GLU A 64 43.60 -32.72 1.58
CA GLU A 64 44.02 -34.13 1.62
C GLU A 64 42.77 -35.02 1.65
N GLU A 65 42.76 -36.12 0.87
CA GLU A 65 41.64 -37.09 0.78
C GLU A 65 41.04 -37.50 2.13
#